data_AF-C4XL78-F1
#
_entry.id   AF-C4XL78-F1
#
_cell.length_a   1.000
_cell.length_b   1.000
_cell.length_c   1.000
_cell.angle_alpha   90.00
_cell.angle_beta   90.00
_cell.angle_gamma   90.00
#
_symmetry.space_group_name_H-M   'P 1'
#
loop_
_entity.id
_entity.type
_entity.pdbx_description
1 polymer ?
#
loop_
_entity_poly.entity_id
_entity_poly.type
_entity_poly.pdbx_seq_one_letter_code
_entity_poly.pdbx_strand_id
1 'polypeptide(L)'
;MIRVLAMADATADTPAARRAKRRFLARRRCLRALRRTLAFIVVVTPFCYFGFLLCCHMPPEWQRGLPDLILLYEWWMFFRNAFTLLRNIWFTPLLAVLPLLVNLVFIVAYPPGQAWKIRRDTYFNQFLPDRLAVIKHIENGDFPGFTPREGNVALPEAYAHTSLPFGRVSYTRGDNGYTIFFYTSWNVLEAYQGFAFNKEYSKDHSPPQEAYKYMEFMTPQWYYIEY
;
A
#
# COMPACT_ATOMS: atom_id res chain seq x y z
N MET A 1 25.31 -51.22 11.40
CA MET A 1 24.47 -50.12 10.84
C MET A 1 23.18 -50.62 10.15
N ILE A 2 23.15 -51.82 9.56
CA ILE A 2 21.96 -52.38 8.88
C ILE A 2 20.89 -52.92 9.86
N ARG A 3 21.28 -53.45 11.03
CA ARG A 3 20.32 -53.96 12.04
C ARG A 3 19.50 -52.89 12.78
N VAL A 4 19.95 -51.64 12.79
CA VAL A 4 19.23 -50.52 13.45
C VAL A 4 18.13 -49.95 12.55
N LEU A 5 18.27 -50.11 11.22
CA LEU A 5 17.24 -49.70 10.26
C LEU A 5 16.06 -50.69 10.23
N ALA A 6 16.28 -51.98 10.45
CA ALA A 6 15.20 -52.98 10.48
C ALA A 6 14.30 -52.89 11.73
N MET A 7 14.81 -52.48 12.89
CA MET A 7 13.98 -52.23 14.09
C MET A 7 13.21 -50.90 14.04
N ALA A 8 13.65 -49.94 13.21
CA ALA A 8 12.92 -48.70 12.99
C ALA A 8 11.67 -48.89 12.11
N ASP A 9 11.69 -49.86 11.19
CA ASP A 9 10.53 -50.18 10.34
C ASP A 9 9.45 -50.97 11.09
N ALA A 10 9.81 -51.82 12.05
CA ALA A 10 8.82 -52.54 12.87
C ALA A 10 8.06 -51.65 13.87
N THR A 11 8.61 -50.47 14.21
CA THR A 11 8.00 -49.49 15.13
C THR A 11 7.25 -48.36 14.41
N ALA A 12 7.40 -48.26 13.08
CA ALA A 12 6.78 -47.24 12.24
C ALA A 12 5.25 -47.34 12.14
N ASP A 13 4.68 -48.51 12.43
CA ASP A 13 3.24 -48.77 12.34
C ASP A 13 2.46 -48.58 13.64
N THR A 14 3.12 -48.22 14.73
CA THR A 14 2.40 -47.85 15.95
C THR A 14 1.64 -46.54 15.74
N PRO A 15 0.39 -46.42 16.23
CA PRO A 15 -0.37 -45.16 16.20
C PRO A 15 0.41 -43.97 16.80
N ALA A 16 1.29 -44.24 17.77
CA ALA A 16 2.20 -43.26 18.37
C ALA A 16 3.25 -42.73 17.38
N ALA A 17 3.94 -43.61 16.64
CA ALA A 17 4.90 -43.20 15.61
C ALA A 17 4.23 -42.39 14.48
N ARG A 18 3.03 -42.79 14.05
CA ARG A 18 2.23 -42.03 13.05
C ARG A 18 1.85 -40.64 13.57
N ARG A 19 1.43 -40.51 14.84
CA ARG A 19 1.13 -39.22 15.48
C ARG A 19 2.38 -38.34 15.61
N ALA A 20 3.52 -38.90 16.01
CA ALA A 20 4.79 -38.20 16.12
C ALA A 20 5.25 -37.66 14.74
N LYS A 21 5.17 -38.49 13.70
CA LYS A 21 5.46 -38.09 12.31
C LYS A 21 4.55 -36.94 11.84
N ARG A 22 3.25 -37.01 12.11
CA ARG A 22 2.29 -35.94 11.78
C ARG A 22 2.62 -34.62 12.50
N ARG A 23 2.94 -34.67 13.81
CA ARG A 23 3.37 -33.50 14.59
C ARG A 23 4.67 -32.89 14.05
N PHE A 24 5.65 -33.71 13.69
CA PHE A 24 6.90 -33.24 13.09
C PHE A 24 6.67 -32.54 11.75
N LEU A 25 5.87 -33.14 10.86
CA LEU A 25 5.54 -32.53 9.57
C LEU A 25 4.74 -31.24 9.73
N ALA A 26 3.78 -31.19 10.66
CA ALA A 26 3.03 -30.00 11.00
C ALA A 26 3.96 -28.87 11.47
N ARG A 27 4.85 -29.14 12.44
CA ARG A 27 5.88 -28.20 12.91
C ARG A 27 6.73 -27.64 11.76
N ARG A 28 7.22 -28.51 10.87
CA ARG A 28 8.04 -28.11 9.72
C ARG A 28 7.28 -27.21 8.75
N ARG A 29 6.00 -27.50 8.48
CA ARG A 29 5.14 -26.67 7.61
C ARG A 29 4.85 -25.30 8.23
N CYS A 30 4.51 -25.25 9.52
CA CYS A 30 4.27 -24.00 10.23
C CYS A 30 5.51 -23.10 10.28
N LEU A 31 6.69 -23.67 10.58
CA LEU A 31 7.95 -22.91 10.56
C LEU A 31 8.31 -22.38 9.18
N ARG A 32 8.04 -23.14 8.11
CA ARG A 32 8.20 -22.67 6.72
C ARG A 32 7.22 -21.56 6.36
N ALA A 33 5.98 -21.63 6.86
CA ALA A 33 5.01 -20.56 6.71
C ALA A 33 5.52 -19.29 7.39
N LEU A 34 5.89 -19.38 8.67
CA LEU A 34 6.43 -18.26 9.44
C LEU A 34 7.64 -17.61 8.77
N ARG A 35 8.63 -18.41 8.33
CA ARG A 35 9.83 -17.87 7.65
C ARG A 35 9.49 -17.11 6.37
N ARG A 36 8.54 -17.60 5.58
CA ARG A 36 8.10 -16.91 4.35
C ARG A 36 7.37 -15.62 4.67
N THR A 37 6.51 -15.63 5.70
CA THR A 37 5.85 -14.41 6.18
C THR A 37 6.89 -13.36 6.60
N LEU A 38 7.84 -13.73 7.44
CA LEU A 38 8.89 -12.82 7.90
C LEU A 38 9.76 -12.31 6.74
N ALA A 39 10.13 -13.19 5.80
CA ALA A 39 10.89 -12.79 4.63
C ALA A 39 10.13 -11.77 3.77
N PHE A 40 8.84 -11.99 3.52
CA PHE A 40 8.02 -11.03 2.79
C PHE A 40 7.92 -9.68 3.53
N ILE A 41 7.65 -9.70 4.84
CA ILE A 41 7.57 -8.48 5.65
C ILE A 41 8.87 -7.68 5.54
N VAL A 42 10.03 -8.34 5.68
CA VAL A 42 11.34 -7.69 5.56
C VAL A 42 11.54 -7.10 4.16
N VAL A 43 11.12 -7.79 3.10
CA VAL A 43 11.26 -7.31 1.72
C VAL A 43 10.32 -6.15 1.41
N VAL A 44 9.08 -6.19 1.90
CA VAL A 44 8.06 -5.16 1.60
C VAL A 44 8.18 -3.95 2.51
N THR A 45 8.80 -4.10 3.68
CA THR A 45 9.01 -3.01 4.65
C THR A 45 9.57 -1.72 4.03
N PRO A 46 10.72 -1.74 3.31
CA PRO A 46 11.27 -0.52 2.73
C PRO A 46 10.30 0.11 1.73
N PHE A 47 9.54 -0.70 1.01
CA PHE A 47 8.51 -0.23 0.09
C PHE A 47 7.33 0.41 0.83
N CYS A 48 6.92 -0.09 2.00
CA CYS A 48 5.93 0.59 2.84
C CYS A 48 6.40 1.99 3.25
N TYR A 49 7.70 2.20 3.49
CA TYR A 49 8.24 3.51 3.89
C TYR A 49 8.47 4.46 2.71
N PHE A 50 9.02 3.98 1.60
CA PHE A 50 9.49 4.83 0.50
C PHE A 50 8.75 4.63 -0.81
N GLY A 51 7.80 3.71 -0.88
CA GLY A 51 7.20 3.33 -2.15
C GLY A 51 6.48 4.47 -2.88
N PHE A 52 6.08 5.58 -2.23
CA PHE A 52 5.46 6.72 -2.92
C PHE A 52 6.52 7.42 -3.77
N LEU A 53 7.71 7.61 -3.18
CA LEU A 53 8.87 8.15 -3.85
C LEU A 53 9.43 7.18 -4.89
N LEU A 54 9.38 5.87 -4.64
CA LEU A 54 9.82 4.89 -5.64
C LEU A 54 8.85 4.84 -6.82
N CYS A 55 7.54 4.81 -6.56
CA CYS A 55 6.52 4.70 -7.60
C CYS A 55 6.40 5.97 -8.45
N CYS A 56 6.64 7.17 -7.91
CA CYS A 56 6.60 8.40 -8.71
C CYS A 56 7.67 8.45 -9.80
N HIS A 57 8.76 7.68 -9.67
CA HIS A 57 9.80 7.55 -10.67
C HIS A 57 9.65 6.30 -11.56
N MET A 58 8.62 5.48 -11.34
CA MET A 58 8.35 4.32 -12.19
C MET A 58 7.59 4.74 -13.45
N PRO A 59 7.71 3.97 -14.56
CA PRO A 59 6.85 4.15 -15.71
C PRO A 59 5.37 4.03 -15.32
N PRO A 60 4.45 4.78 -15.96
CA PRO A 60 3.03 4.85 -15.57
C PRO A 60 2.34 3.49 -15.37
N GLU A 61 2.67 2.50 -16.21
CA GLU A 61 2.12 1.15 -16.14
C GLU A 61 2.45 0.42 -14.83
N TRP A 62 3.59 0.74 -14.22
CA TRP A 62 4.11 0.09 -13.02
C TRP A 62 3.77 0.84 -11.73
N GLN A 63 3.37 2.11 -11.81
CA GLN A 63 3.07 2.95 -10.65
C GLN A 63 1.95 2.37 -9.78
N ARG A 64 0.94 1.73 -10.40
CA ARG A 64 -0.12 0.98 -9.71
C ARG A 64 0.17 -0.52 -9.62
N GLY A 65 0.79 -1.08 -10.67
CA GLY A 65 1.02 -2.52 -10.79
C GLY A 65 1.84 -3.11 -9.64
N LEU A 66 2.94 -2.47 -9.25
CA LEU A 66 3.78 -2.99 -8.16
C LEU A 66 3.07 -2.95 -6.78
N PRO A 67 2.45 -1.83 -6.36
CA PRO A 67 1.56 -1.80 -5.22
C PRO A 67 0.50 -2.89 -5.18
N ASP A 68 -0.23 -3.07 -6.29
CA ASP A 68 -1.33 -4.03 -6.37
C ASP A 68 -0.80 -5.47 -6.30
N LEU A 69 0.36 -5.75 -6.90
CA LEU A 69 1.04 -7.04 -6.79
C LEU A 69 1.46 -7.35 -5.34
N ILE A 70 1.96 -6.36 -4.61
CA ILE A 70 2.32 -6.51 -3.19
C ILE A 70 1.07 -6.84 -2.37
N LEU A 71 -0.02 -6.11 -2.60
CA LEU A 71 -1.31 -6.34 -1.94
C LEU A 71 -1.87 -7.74 -2.25
N LEU A 72 -1.89 -8.15 -3.51
CA LEU A 72 -2.35 -9.47 -3.93
C LEU A 72 -1.50 -10.59 -3.30
N TYR A 73 -0.18 -10.40 -3.22
CA TYR A 73 0.71 -11.36 -2.59
C TYR A 73 0.50 -11.42 -1.07
N GLU A 74 0.23 -10.29 -0.41
CA GLU A 74 -0.14 -10.23 1.00
C GLU A 74 -1.43 -11.02 1.27
N TRP A 75 -2.47 -10.83 0.46
CA TRP A 75 -3.70 -11.62 0.54
C TRP A 75 -3.46 -13.10 0.34
N TRP A 76 -2.70 -13.47 -0.69
CA TRP A 76 -2.33 -14.87 -0.92
C TRP A 76 -1.61 -15.48 0.29
N MET A 77 -0.67 -14.74 0.90
CA MET A 77 0.01 -15.20 2.11
C MET A 77 -0.96 -15.32 3.30
N PHE A 78 -1.90 -14.40 3.45
CA PHE A 78 -2.93 -14.46 4.49
C PHE A 78 -3.75 -15.74 4.39
N PHE A 79 -4.34 -16.01 3.22
CA PHE A 79 -5.14 -17.22 3.00
C PHE A 79 -4.31 -18.50 3.15
N ARG A 80 -3.07 -18.50 2.66
CA ARG A 80 -2.16 -19.63 2.86
C ARG A 80 -1.85 -19.89 4.33
N ASN A 81 -1.67 -18.84 5.13
CA ASN A 81 -1.40 -18.96 6.56
C ASN A 81 -2.65 -19.40 7.33
N ALA A 82 -3.84 -18.91 6.96
CA ALA A 82 -5.12 -19.40 7.48
C ALA A 82 -5.32 -20.90 7.17
N PHE A 83 -5.02 -21.34 5.94
CA PHE A 83 -5.04 -22.76 5.60
C PHE A 83 -4.03 -23.58 6.42
N THR A 84 -2.83 -23.04 6.64
CA THR A 84 -1.81 -23.69 7.47
C THR A 84 -2.27 -23.84 8.92
N LEU A 85 -2.95 -22.83 9.46
CA LEU A 85 -3.58 -22.85 10.78
C LEU A 85 -4.63 -23.97 10.85
N LEU A 86 -5.65 -23.92 10.00
CA LEU A 86 -6.77 -24.87 9.99
C LEU A 86 -6.29 -26.32 9.86
N ARG A 87 -5.29 -26.56 9.00
CA ARG A 87 -4.78 -27.91 8.75
C ARG A 87 -3.94 -28.49 9.91
N ASN A 88 -3.26 -27.65 10.69
CA ASN A 88 -2.24 -28.10 11.64
C ASN A 88 -2.53 -27.77 13.11
N ILE A 89 -3.63 -27.06 13.41
CA ILE A 89 -3.99 -26.63 14.78
C ILE A 89 -4.02 -27.79 15.77
N TRP A 90 -4.61 -28.92 15.39
CA TRP A 90 -4.76 -30.10 16.25
C TRP A 90 -3.45 -30.84 16.55
N PHE A 91 -2.38 -30.56 15.79
CA PHE A 91 -1.09 -31.21 15.96
C PHE A 91 -0.05 -30.31 16.63
N THR A 92 -0.05 -29.02 16.28
CA THR A 92 0.94 -28.04 16.74
C THR A 92 0.28 -26.65 16.88
N PRO A 93 -0.59 -26.43 17.87
CA PRO A 93 -1.47 -25.26 17.92
C PRO A 93 -0.70 -23.94 17.99
N LEU A 94 0.24 -23.84 18.94
CA LEU A 94 1.06 -22.62 19.12
C LEU A 94 1.78 -22.22 17.83
N LEU A 95 2.44 -23.18 17.17
CA LEU A 95 3.17 -22.90 15.93
C LEU A 95 2.26 -22.64 14.74
N ALA A 96 1.06 -23.21 14.71
CA ALA A 96 0.10 -23.04 13.62
C ALA A 96 -0.49 -21.62 13.61
N VAL A 97 -0.63 -20.98 14.78
CA VAL A 97 -1.16 -19.62 14.92
C VAL A 97 -0.13 -18.55 14.53
N LEU A 98 1.16 -18.76 14.83
CA LEU A 98 2.21 -17.73 14.65
C LEU A 98 2.23 -17.06 13.26
N PRO A 99 2.18 -17.77 12.11
CA PRO A 99 2.25 -17.11 10.81
C PRO A 99 1.08 -16.15 10.55
N LEU A 100 -0.12 -16.51 11.02
CA LEU A 100 -1.32 -15.69 10.88
C LEU A 100 -1.28 -14.50 11.83
N LEU A 101 -0.85 -14.72 13.07
CA LEU A 101 -0.67 -13.64 14.04
C LEU A 101 0.33 -12.61 13.55
N VAL A 102 1.46 -13.03 12.96
CA VAL A 102 2.43 -12.12 12.35
C VAL A 102 1.83 -11.33 11.19
N ASN A 103 1.01 -11.94 10.32
CA ASN A 103 0.29 -11.20 9.27
C ASN A 103 -0.65 -10.14 9.87
N LEU A 104 -1.42 -10.48 10.90
CA LEU A 104 -2.35 -9.55 11.53
C LEU A 104 -1.61 -8.38 12.20
N VAL A 105 -0.50 -8.67 12.89
CA VAL A 105 0.38 -7.63 13.43
C VAL A 105 0.95 -6.76 12.32
N PHE A 106 1.33 -7.34 11.18
CA PHE A 106 1.80 -6.59 10.02
C PHE A 106 0.71 -5.65 9.46
N ILE A 107 -0.51 -6.14 9.28
CA ILE A 107 -1.63 -5.32 8.77
C ILE A 107 -1.98 -4.16 9.74
N VAL A 108 -1.98 -4.42 11.05
CA VAL A 108 -2.48 -3.46 12.05
C VAL A 108 -1.40 -2.51 12.55
N ALA A 109 -0.20 -3.01 12.81
CA ALA A 109 0.85 -2.29 13.53
C ALA A 109 2.04 -1.93 12.65
N TYR A 110 2.06 -2.36 11.39
CA TYR A 110 3.17 -2.13 10.47
C TYR A 110 2.74 -1.27 9.29
N PRO A 111 3.57 -0.33 8.85
CA PRO A 111 4.89 0.06 9.40
C PRO A 111 4.82 0.77 10.78
N PRO A 112 5.83 0.64 11.67
CA PRO A 112 5.89 1.40 12.91
C PRO A 112 5.94 2.90 12.61
N GLY A 113 4.88 3.61 13.04
CA GLY A 113 4.67 5.03 12.80
C GLY A 113 3.48 5.33 11.86
N GLN A 114 3.11 6.61 11.75
CA GLN A 114 2.12 7.05 10.76
C GLN A 114 2.78 7.13 9.38
N ALA A 115 3.21 6.00 8.80
CA ALA A 115 3.93 6.02 7.51
C ALA A 115 3.12 6.67 6.38
N TRP A 116 1.79 6.66 6.49
CA TRP A 116 0.91 7.46 5.63
C TRP A 116 1.18 8.97 5.74
N LYS A 117 1.35 9.53 6.95
CA LYS A 117 1.76 10.94 7.14
C LYS A 117 3.20 11.22 6.72
N ILE A 118 4.14 10.39 7.16
CA ILE A 118 5.58 10.58 6.88
C ILE A 118 5.84 10.62 5.37
N ARG A 119 5.15 9.75 4.61
CA ARG A 119 5.23 9.76 3.14
C ARG A 119 4.58 10.98 2.52
N ARG A 120 3.39 11.35 3.00
CA ARG A 120 2.59 12.41 2.38
C ARG A 120 3.23 13.79 2.53
N ASP A 121 3.69 14.18 3.71
CA ASP A 121 4.28 15.51 3.92
C ASP A 121 5.61 15.63 3.17
N THR A 122 6.42 14.57 3.19
CA THR A 122 7.68 14.52 2.43
C THR A 122 7.43 14.62 0.93
N TYR A 123 6.51 13.81 0.40
CA TYR A 123 6.13 13.81 -1.02
C TYR A 123 5.46 15.11 -1.46
N PHE A 124 4.68 15.74 -0.56
CA PHE A 124 4.12 17.06 -0.78
C PHE A 124 5.23 18.10 -0.94
N ASN A 125 6.09 18.23 0.07
CA ASN A 125 7.14 19.24 0.11
C ASN A 125 8.17 19.05 -1.01
N GLN A 126 8.56 17.81 -1.31
CA GLN A 126 9.56 17.51 -2.33
C GLN A 126 9.13 17.97 -3.73
N PHE A 127 7.84 17.82 -4.07
CA PHE A 127 7.32 18.13 -5.40
C PHE A 127 6.41 19.37 -5.43
N LEU A 128 6.40 20.17 -4.35
CA LEU A 128 5.64 21.41 -4.29
C LEU A 128 6.03 22.40 -5.41
N PRO A 129 7.32 22.64 -5.72
CA PRO A 129 7.69 23.56 -6.81
C PRO A 129 7.14 23.11 -8.17
N ASP A 130 7.20 21.81 -8.47
CA ASP A 130 6.69 21.25 -9.72
C ASP A 130 5.16 21.34 -9.79
N ARG A 131 4.47 21.10 -8.68
CA ARG A 131 3.01 21.30 -8.60
C ARG A 131 2.62 22.75 -8.86
N LEU A 132 3.37 23.72 -8.33
CA LEU A 132 3.15 25.13 -8.62
C LEU A 132 3.37 25.46 -10.10
N ALA A 133 4.33 24.81 -10.77
CA ALA A 133 4.52 24.94 -12.22
C ALA A 133 3.33 24.35 -13.01
N VAL A 134 2.84 23.17 -12.63
CA VAL A 134 1.64 22.55 -13.21
C VAL A 134 0.43 23.47 -13.10
N ILE A 135 0.23 24.10 -11.94
CA ILE A 135 -0.87 25.05 -11.71
C ILE A 135 -0.78 26.21 -12.70
N LYS A 136 0.41 26.80 -12.88
CA LYS A 136 0.60 27.89 -13.86
C LYS A 136 0.27 27.46 -15.28
N HIS A 137 0.70 26.26 -15.68
CA HIS A 137 0.37 25.72 -17.01
C HIS A 137 -1.13 25.48 -17.20
N ILE A 138 -1.86 25.05 -16.16
CA ILE A 138 -3.33 24.94 -16.21
C ILE A 138 -3.97 26.32 -16.31
N GLU A 139 -3.50 27.29 -15.53
CA GLU A 139 -4.00 28.67 -15.56
C GLU A 139 -3.82 29.31 -16.95
N ASN A 140 -2.72 29.00 -17.62
CA ASN A 140 -2.42 29.48 -18.98
C ASN A 140 -3.10 28.67 -20.09
N GLY A 141 -3.56 27.45 -19.80
CA GLY A 141 -4.16 26.54 -20.79
C GLY A 141 -3.13 25.82 -21.68
N ASP A 142 -1.92 25.59 -21.17
CA ASP A 142 -0.78 25.10 -21.96
C ASP A 142 -0.83 23.58 -22.24
N PHE A 143 -1.64 22.83 -21.50
CA PHE A 143 -1.64 21.37 -21.60
C PHE A 143 -2.53 20.82 -22.73
N PRO A 144 -2.14 19.70 -23.36
CA PRO A 144 -2.97 19.04 -24.38
C PRO A 144 -4.32 18.60 -23.80
N GLY A 145 -5.40 18.88 -24.53
CA GLY A 145 -6.76 18.53 -24.10
C GLY A 145 -7.34 19.46 -23.02
N PHE A 146 -6.73 20.62 -22.80
CA PHE A 146 -7.23 21.63 -21.88
C PHE A 146 -8.60 22.19 -22.31
N THR A 147 -9.49 22.30 -21.33
CA THR A 147 -10.81 22.91 -21.39
C THR A 147 -10.91 24.01 -20.32
N PRO A 148 -11.43 25.21 -20.63
CA PRO A 148 -11.41 26.33 -19.68
C PRO A 148 -12.27 26.20 -18.42
N ARG A 149 -13.15 25.19 -18.35
CA ARG A 149 -14.13 25.04 -17.25
C ARG A 149 -13.76 23.91 -16.30
N GLU A 150 -13.51 22.72 -16.81
CA GLU A 150 -13.12 21.57 -16.01
C GLU A 150 -12.50 20.53 -16.91
N GLY A 151 -11.60 19.71 -16.38
CA GLY A 151 -10.94 18.69 -17.17
C GLY A 151 -10.13 17.71 -16.35
N ASN A 152 -9.77 16.61 -17.01
CA ASN A 152 -8.81 15.63 -16.54
C ASN A 152 -7.66 15.61 -17.54
N VAL A 153 -6.52 16.19 -17.16
CA VAL A 153 -5.39 16.40 -18.07
C VAL A 153 -4.24 15.48 -17.68
N ALA A 154 -3.67 14.83 -18.69
CA ALA A 154 -2.42 14.11 -18.56
C ALA A 154 -1.26 15.10 -18.55
N LEU A 155 -0.42 15.01 -17.52
CA LEU A 155 0.77 15.81 -17.38
C LEU A 155 1.88 15.27 -18.30
N PRO A 156 2.74 16.15 -18.82
CA PRO A 156 4.00 15.75 -19.44
C PRO A 156 4.83 14.89 -18.49
N GLU A 157 5.71 14.06 -19.06
CA GLU A 157 6.59 13.16 -18.29
C GLU A 157 7.36 13.90 -17.19
N ALA A 158 7.83 15.13 -17.48
CA ALA A 158 8.54 15.99 -16.53
C ALA A 158 7.72 16.41 -15.28
N TYR A 159 6.39 16.27 -15.30
CA TYR A 159 5.51 16.60 -14.18
C TYR A 159 4.64 15.43 -13.70
N ALA A 160 4.69 14.28 -14.38
CA ALA A 160 3.84 13.13 -14.09
C ALA A 160 4.01 12.62 -12.65
N HIS A 161 5.22 12.73 -12.08
CA HIS A 161 5.52 12.35 -10.70
C HIS A 161 4.78 13.17 -9.64
N THR A 162 4.17 14.30 -9.99
CA THR A 162 3.44 15.15 -9.05
C THR A 162 2.06 14.59 -8.68
N SER A 163 1.53 13.67 -9.50
CA SER A 163 0.19 13.10 -9.40
C SER A 163 0.16 11.62 -9.79
N LEU A 164 0.07 10.74 -8.79
CA LEU A 164 0.11 9.29 -8.94
C LEU A 164 -1.30 8.69 -8.98
N PRO A 165 -1.54 7.59 -9.71
CA PRO A 165 -0.56 6.73 -10.40
C PRO A 165 -0.51 6.92 -11.92
N PHE A 166 -1.11 7.99 -12.45
CA PHE A 166 -1.26 8.15 -13.90
C PHE A 166 -0.64 9.42 -14.46
N GLY A 167 0.00 10.24 -13.62
CA GLY A 167 0.48 11.56 -14.02
C GLY A 167 -0.66 12.44 -14.50
N ARG A 168 -1.83 12.36 -13.87
CA ARG A 168 -3.03 13.10 -14.30
C ARG A 168 -3.52 14.01 -13.20
N VAL A 169 -4.06 15.16 -13.57
CA VAL A 169 -4.68 16.09 -12.62
C VAL A 169 -6.10 16.38 -13.06
N SER A 170 -6.97 16.54 -12.08
CA SER A 170 -8.33 17.03 -12.30
C SER A 170 -8.36 18.49 -11.94
N TYR A 171 -9.10 19.30 -12.69
CA TYR A 171 -9.30 20.69 -12.31
C TYR A 171 -10.70 21.16 -12.66
N THR A 172 -11.17 22.16 -11.92
CA THR A 172 -12.44 22.84 -12.14
C THR A 172 -12.23 24.33 -11.90
N ARG A 173 -12.75 25.17 -12.78
CA ARG A 173 -12.71 26.63 -12.68
C ARG A 173 -13.91 27.08 -11.84
N GLY A 174 -13.61 27.66 -10.69
CA GLY A 174 -14.56 28.44 -9.90
C GLY A 174 -14.38 29.94 -10.14
N ASP A 175 -15.11 30.73 -9.35
CA ASP A 175 -15.10 32.18 -9.44
C ASP A 175 -13.72 32.78 -9.08
N ASN A 176 -13.02 32.15 -8.13
CA ASN A 176 -11.72 32.59 -7.61
C ASN A 176 -10.50 31.93 -8.27
N GLY A 177 -10.71 31.25 -9.41
CA GLY A 177 -9.66 30.55 -10.16
C GLY A 177 -9.88 29.04 -10.22
N TYR A 178 -8.81 28.28 -10.44
CA TYR A 178 -8.90 26.84 -10.55
C TYR A 178 -8.76 26.15 -9.19
N THR A 179 -9.64 25.18 -8.95
CA THR A 179 -9.38 24.08 -8.01
C THR A 179 -8.65 22.99 -8.78
N ILE A 180 -7.51 22.54 -8.29
CA ILE A 180 -6.68 21.53 -8.98
C ILE A 180 -6.38 20.40 -8.01
N PHE A 181 -6.64 19.16 -8.43
CA PHE A 181 -6.47 17.96 -7.65
C PHE A 181 -5.35 17.06 -8.22
N PHE A 182 -4.36 16.79 -7.37
CA PHE A 182 -3.24 15.89 -7.61
C PHE A 182 -3.49 14.58 -6.87
N TYR A 183 -3.66 13.52 -7.61
CA TYR A 183 -3.94 12.19 -7.11
C TYR A 183 -2.74 11.62 -6.36
N THR A 184 -3.02 10.87 -5.29
CA THR A 184 -2.03 10.14 -4.52
C THR A 184 -2.53 8.75 -4.11
N SER A 185 -3.48 8.17 -4.84
CA SER A 185 -3.91 6.79 -4.56
C SER A 185 -2.83 5.79 -5.01
N TRP A 186 -2.48 4.87 -4.12
CA TRP A 186 -1.35 3.95 -4.25
C TRP A 186 -1.77 2.57 -4.79
N ASN A 187 -2.89 2.02 -4.32
CA ASN A 187 -3.40 0.71 -4.73
C ASN A 187 -4.92 0.76 -4.99
N VAL A 188 -5.47 -0.35 -5.46
CA VAL A 188 -6.91 -0.48 -5.80
C VAL A 188 -7.88 -0.35 -4.62
N LEU A 189 -7.42 -0.49 -3.37
CA LEU A 189 -8.28 -0.38 -2.18
C LEU A 189 -8.32 1.03 -1.60
N GLU A 190 -7.38 1.89 -1.98
CA GLU A 190 -7.34 3.26 -1.49
C GLU A 190 -8.46 4.07 -2.14
N ALA A 191 -9.16 4.84 -1.29
CA ALA A 191 -10.14 5.79 -1.76
C ALA A 191 -9.50 6.81 -2.70
N TYR A 192 -10.35 7.52 -3.45
CA TYR A 192 -9.90 8.66 -4.22
C TYR A 192 -9.30 9.67 -3.23
N GLN A 193 -7.99 9.87 -3.30
CA GLN A 193 -7.25 10.69 -2.33
C GLN A 193 -6.11 11.44 -3.00
N GLY A 194 -5.77 12.60 -2.45
CA GLY A 194 -4.81 13.49 -3.08
C GLY A 194 -4.72 14.87 -2.47
N PHE A 195 -3.87 15.70 -3.08
CA PHE A 195 -3.72 17.11 -2.72
C PHE A 195 -4.60 17.97 -3.62
N ALA A 196 -5.43 18.79 -2.99
CA ALA A 196 -6.17 19.84 -3.65
C ALA A 196 -5.48 21.18 -3.42
N PHE A 197 -5.37 21.97 -4.49
CA PHE A 197 -5.05 23.38 -4.46
C PHE A 197 -6.31 24.18 -4.79
N ASN A 198 -6.64 25.17 -3.96
CA ASN A 198 -7.68 26.15 -4.26
C ASN A 198 -7.33 27.48 -3.60
N LYS A 199 -7.36 28.58 -4.39
CA LYS A 199 -7.08 29.94 -3.92
C LYS A 199 -8.13 30.50 -2.98
N GLU A 200 -9.38 30.04 -3.08
CA GLU A 200 -10.51 30.46 -2.26
C GLU A 200 -10.39 29.98 -0.82
N TYR A 201 -9.86 28.77 -0.64
CA TYR A 201 -9.83 28.13 0.66
C TYR A 201 -8.51 28.34 1.38
N SER A 202 -8.62 28.53 2.68
CA SER A 202 -7.49 28.66 3.60
C SER A 202 -7.82 27.92 4.89
N LYS A 203 -6.86 27.84 5.81
CA LYS A 203 -7.10 27.25 7.12
C LYS A 203 -8.25 27.93 7.86
N ASP A 204 -8.43 29.23 7.64
CA ASP A 204 -9.46 30.05 8.28
C ASP A 204 -10.78 30.07 7.47
N HIS A 205 -10.75 29.60 6.23
CA HIS A 205 -11.91 29.51 5.33
C HIS A 205 -11.87 28.16 4.59
N SER A 206 -12.28 27.10 5.29
CA SER A 206 -12.18 25.73 4.78
C SER A 206 -13.32 25.38 3.81
N PRO A 207 -13.09 24.46 2.85
CA PRO A 207 -14.16 23.96 2.00
C PRO A 207 -15.21 23.20 2.85
N PRO A 208 -16.46 23.06 2.35
CA PRO A 208 -17.50 22.29 3.02
C PRO A 208 -17.03 20.85 3.26
N GLN A 209 -17.04 20.41 4.52
CA GLN A 209 -16.48 19.12 4.92
C GLN A 209 -17.39 17.92 4.54
N GLU A 210 -18.65 18.17 4.18
CA GLU A 210 -19.68 17.17 3.91
C GLU A 210 -19.33 16.20 2.76
N ALA A 211 -18.38 16.56 1.89
CA ALA A 211 -17.96 15.75 0.75
C ALA A 211 -16.73 14.85 1.01
N TYR A 212 -16.07 14.97 2.18
CA TYR A 212 -14.78 14.32 2.43
C TYR A 212 -14.79 13.46 3.69
N LYS A 213 -14.34 12.21 3.56
CA LYS A 213 -14.07 11.33 4.71
C LYS A 213 -12.94 11.87 5.59
N TYR A 214 -11.96 12.54 4.98
CA TYR A 214 -10.82 13.13 5.68
C TYR A 214 -10.31 14.39 4.97
N MET A 215 -9.90 15.40 5.74
CA MET A 215 -9.27 16.61 5.23
C MET A 215 -8.18 17.11 6.19
N GLU A 216 -7.01 17.45 5.65
CA GLU A 216 -5.90 18.02 6.40
C GLU A 216 -5.21 19.14 5.61
N PHE A 217 -5.03 20.32 6.21
CA PHE A 217 -4.28 21.40 5.57
C PHE A 217 -2.78 21.11 5.61
N MET A 218 -2.14 21.22 4.44
CA MET A 218 -0.69 21.03 4.29
C MET A 218 0.02 22.37 4.46
N THR A 219 -0.41 23.37 3.69
CA THR A 219 0.08 24.77 3.69
C THR A 219 -1.09 25.68 3.30
N PRO A 220 -0.97 27.03 3.34
CA PRO A 220 -2.03 27.90 2.83
C PRO A 220 -2.45 27.47 1.42
N GLN A 221 -3.77 27.42 1.16
CA GLN A 221 -4.38 27.03 -0.13
C GLN A 221 -4.21 25.56 -0.54
N TRP A 222 -3.51 24.76 0.27
CA TRP A 222 -3.25 23.35 0.00
C TRP A 222 -3.81 22.46 1.09
N TYR A 223 -4.61 21.49 0.69
CA TYR A 223 -5.20 20.53 1.61
C TYR A 223 -5.21 19.15 0.98
N TYR A 224 -4.92 18.15 1.82
CA TYR A 224 -5.05 16.75 1.48
C TYR A 224 -6.47 16.29 1.79
N ILE A 225 -7.08 15.55 0.86
CA ILE A 225 -8.44 15.02 1.01
C ILE A 225 -8.48 13.53 0.70
N GLU A 226 -9.38 12.83 1.41
CA GLU A 226 -9.80 11.47 1.11
C GLU A 226 -11.33 11.48 1.01
N TYR A 227 -11.86 10.95 -0.09
CA TYR A 227 -13.31 10.83 -0.32
C TYR A 227 -13.87 9.56 0.34
#